data_AF-A0A0F9B0C5-F1
#
_entry.id   AF-A0A0F9B0C5-F1
#
_cell.length_a   1.000
_cell.length_b   1.000
_cell.length_c   1.000
_cell.angle_alpha   90.00
_cell.angle_beta   90.00
_cell.angle_gamma   90.00
#
_symmetry.space_group_name_H-M   'P 1'
#
loop_
_entity.id
_entity.type
_entity.pdbx_description
1 polymer ?
#
loop_
_entity_poly.entity_id
_entity_poly.type
_entity_poly.pdbx_seq_one_letter_code
_entity_poly.pdbx_strand_id
1 'polypeptide(L)'
;MSESQEFGALAPQQFSPELSLTKSPERVLAEAQRAADALKDLVIKKGLFKKIGTKEHLFVEAWQTLGVMYGVTSKIASTESVQ
;
A
#
# COMPACT_ATOMS: atom_id res chain seq x y z
N MET A 1 30.99 -42.73 -14.45
CA MET A 1 30.93 -41.26 -14.58
C MET A 1 29.64 -40.84 -13.91
N SER A 2 29.71 -40.41 -12.65
CA SER A 2 28.53 -40.05 -11.86
C SER A 2 28.26 -38.56 -12.05
N GLU A 3 27.18 -38.24 -12.74
CA GLU A 3 26.56 -36.92 -12.76
C GLU A 3 26.26 -36.49 -11.32
N SER A 4 27.07 -35.56 -10.81
CA SER A 4 26.81 -34.87 -9.55
C SER A 4 26.02 -33.61 -9.90
N GLN A 5 24.72 -33.69 -9.68
CA GLN A 5 23.77 -32.61 -9.91
C GLN A 5 24.09 -31.43 -8.97
N GLU A 6 24.47 -30.30 -9.58
CA GLU A 6 24.79 -29.05 -8.90
C GLU A 6 23.50 -28.47 -8.28
N PHE A 7 23.37 -28.56 -6.96
CA PHE A 7 22.31 -27.86 -6.23
C PHE A 7 22.64 -26.36 -6.24
N GLY A 8 21.99 -25.64 -7.16
CA GLY A 8 22.08 -24.18 -7.24
C GLY A 8 21.82 -23.54 -5.88
N ALA A 9 22.82 -22.83 -5.38
CA ALA A 9 22.74 -22.11 -4.12
C ALA A 9 21.58 -21.11 -4.17
N LEU A 10 20.56 -21.35 -3.35
CA LEU A 10 19.49 -20.40 -3.13
C LEU A 10 20.10 -19.16 -2.46
N ALA A 11 20.20 -18.08 -3.22
CA ALA A 11 20.61 -16.77 -2.72
C ALA A 11 19.80 -16.45 -1.44
N PRO A 12 20.43 -15.83 -0.42
CA PRO A 12 19.70 -15.40 0.76
C PRO A 12 18.54 -14.52 0.33
N GLN A 13 17.32 -15.00 0.57
CA GLN A 13 16.10 -14.21 0.41
C GLN A 13 16.23 -13.04 1.38
N GLN A 14 16.66 -11.89 0.86
CA GLN A 14 16.79 -10.66 1.62
C GLN A 14 15.37 -10.20 1.94
N PHE A 15 14.86 -10.64 3.09
CA PHE A 15 13.58 -10.21 3.62
C PHE A 15 13.55 -8.68 3.62
N SER A 16 12.55 -8.13 2.92
CA SER A 16 12.25 -6.70 2.81
C SER A 16 12.28 -6.03 4.19
N PRO A 17 12.66 -4.74 4.26
CA PRO A 17 12.83 -4.04 5.52
C PRO A 17 11.59 -4.20 6.37
N GLU A 18 11.81 -4.85 7.52
CA GLU A 18 10.89 -4.98 8.62
C GLU A 18 10.13 -3.66 8.79
N LEU A 19 8.79 -3.72 8.82
CA LEU A 19 7.92 -2.63 9.26
C LEU A 19 8.46 -2.15 10.61
N SER A 20 9.34 -1.16 10.58
CA SER A 20 10.15 -0.82 11.74
C SER A 20 9.24 -0.20 12.77
N LEU A 21 8.95 -0.95 13.84
CA LEU A 21 8.21 -0.55 15.04
C LEU A 21 8.94 0.52 15.86
N THR A 22 9.93 1.21 15.28
CA THR A 22 10.85 2.15 15.96
C THR A 22 10.31 3.56 16.12
N LYS A 23 9.13 3.87 15.54
CA LYS A 23 8.48 5.18 15.71
C LYS A 23 7.46 5.09 16.84
N SER A 24 7.47 6.08 17.75
CA SER A 24 6.45 6.17 18.79
C SER A 24 5.06 6.31 18.15
N PRO A 25 3.99 5.77 18.77
CA PRO A 25 2.64 5.80 18.20
C PRO A 25 2.18 7.20 17.78
N GLU A 26 2.54 8.22 18.57
CA GLU A 26 2.17 9.61 18.31
C GLU A 26 2.82 10.14 17.03
N ARG A 27 4.07 9.75 16.77
CA ARG A 27 4.76 10.12 15.52
C ARG A 27 4.16 9.44 14.31
N VAL A 28 3.77 8.17 14.44
CA VAL A 28 3.10 7.43 13.35
C VAL A 28 1.75 8.07 13.02
N LEU A 29 0.95 8.41 14.02
CA LEU A 29 -0.33 9.09 13.83
C LEU A 29 -0.16 10.48 13.21
N ALA A 30 0.81 11.27 13.67
CA ALA A 30 1.06 12.59 13.10
C ALA A 30 1.50 12.51 11.63
N GLU A 31 2.30 11.51 11.26
CA GLU A 31 2.69 11.28 9.87
C GLU A 31 1.51 10.81 9.01
N ALA A 32 0.71 9.88 9.52
CA ALA A 32 -0.50 9.41 8.84
C ALA A 32 -1.52 10.53 8.63
N GLN A 33 -1.71 11.41 9.62
CA GLN A 33 -2.61 12.55 9.52
C GLN A 33 -2.16 13.51 8.41
N ARG A 34 -0.87 13.86 8.35
CA ARG A 34 -0.35 14.73 7.29
C ARG A 34 -0.59 14.16 5.89
N ALA A 35 -0.39 12.86 5.72
CA ALA A 35 -0.67 12.21 4.44
C ALA A 35 -2.17 12.13 4.14
N ALA A 36 -3.01 11.90 5.14
CA ALA A 36 -4.46 11.91 4.97
C ALA A 36 -4.97 13.30 4.55
N ASP A 37 -4.45 14.37 5.15
CA ASP A 37 -4.80 15.75 4.80
C ASP A 37 -4.39 16.08 3.36
N ALA A 38 -3.14 15.75 2.99
CA ALA A 38 -2.64 15.94 1.63
C ALA A 38 -3.44 15.13 0.58
N LEU A 39 -3.80 13.89 0.93
CA LEU A 39 -4.62 13.03 0.07
C LEU A 39 -6.03 13.59 -0.08
N LYS A 40 -6.64 14.08 1.00
CA LYS A 40 -8.02 14.62 1.00
C LYS A 40 -8.16 15.76 0.01
N ASP A 41 -7.25 16.72 0.02
CA ASP A 41 -7.28 17.85 -0.91
C ASP A 41 -7.23 17.39 -2.37
N LEU A 42 -6.38 16.39 -2.66
CA LEU A 42 -6.24 15.83 -3.99
C LEU A 42 -7.49 15.04 -4.42
N VAL A 43 -8.04 14.23 -3.52
CA VAL A 43 -9.27 13.44 -3.76
C VAL A 43 -10.43 14.35 -4.09
N ILE A 44 -10.62 15.43 -3.31
CA ILE A 44 -11.67 16.42 -3.56
C ILE A 44 -11.43 17.11 -4.91
N LYS A 45 -10.22 17.61 -5.15
CA LYS A 45 -9.86 18.33 -6.39
C LYS A 45 -10.06 17.48 -7.64
N LYS A 46 -9.76 16.18 -7.58
CA LYS A 46 -9.84 15.25 -8.71
C LYS A 46 -11.16 14.46 -8.75
N GLY A 47 -12.05 14.64 -7.77
CA GLY A 47 -13.29 13.87 -7.69
C GLY A 47 -13.07 12.37 -7.51
N LEU A 48 -12.03 11.94 -6.79
CA LEU A 48 -11.65 10.53 -6.62
C LEU A 48 -12.46 9.79 -5.55
N PHE A 49 -13.74 10.13 -5.41
CA PHE A 49 -14.64 9.53 -4.44
C PHE A 49 -16.06 9.44 -5.02
N LYS A 50 -16.83 8.51 -4.46
CA LYS A 50 -18.25 8.31 -4.76
C LYS A 50 -19.04 8.33 -3.47
N LYS A 51 -20.19 8.99 -3.48
CA LYS A 51 -21.17 8.88 -2.40
C LYS A 51 -21.98 7.60 -2.60
N ILE A 52 -22.01 6.75 -1.58
CA ILE A 52 -22.84 5.54 -1.51
C ILE A 52 -23.70 5.67 -0.25
N GLY A 53 -24.99 5.90 -0.43
CA GLY A 53 -25.88 6.29 0.67
C GLY A 53 -25.44 7.61 1.31
N THR A 54 -25.20 7.60 2.62
CA THR A 54 -24.76 8.77 3.40
C THR A 54 -23.23 8.87 3.55
N LYS A 55 -22.47 7.92 3.01
CA LYS A 55 -21.02 7.84 3.19
C LYS A 55 -20.27 8.11 1.89
N GLU A 56 -19.08 8.69 2.03
CA GLU A 56 -18.14 8.90 0.94
C GLU A 56 -17.15 7.72 0.89
N HIS A 57 -17.00 7.15 -0.29
CA HIS A 57 -16.12 6.02 -0.56
C HIS A 57 -15.06 6.44 -1.57
N LEU A 58 -13.80 6.18 -1.26
CA LEU A 58 -12.68 6.47 -2.15
C LEU A 58 -12.66 5.50 -3.33
N PHE A 59 -12.32 6.01 -4.51
CA PHE A 59 -11.98 5.15 -5.65
C PHE A 59 -10.60 4.50 -5.46
N VAL A 60 -10.31 3.46 -6.26
CA VAL A 60 -9.04 2.73 -6.22
C VAL A 60 -7.86 3.66 -6.51
N GLU A 61 -8.04 4.63 -7.41
CA GLU A 61 -7.04 5.61 -7.80
C GLU A 61 -6.62 6.52 -6.63
N ALA A 62 -7.54 6.81 -5.69
CA ALA A 62 -7.20 7.54 -4.48
C ALA A 62 -6.24 6.72 -3.60
N TRP A 63 -6.49 5.42 -3.44
CA TRP A 63 -5.61 4.51 -2.71
C TRP A 63 -4.26 4.32 -3.38
N GLN A 64 -4.24 4.22 -4.72
CA GLN A 64 -2.99 4.15 -5.47
C GLN A 64 -2.17 5.43 -5.34
N THR A 65 -2.83 6.59 -5.34
CA THR A 65 -2.15 7.87 -5.17
C THR A 65 -1.49 7.98 -3.79
N LEU A 66 -2.15 7.50 -2.74
CA LEU A 66 -1.54 7.39 -1.41
C LEU A 66 -0.31 6.49 -1.44
N GLY A 67 -0.37 5.35 -2.13
CA GLY A 67 0.79 4.47 -2.29
C GLY A 67 1.99 5.18 -2.92
N VAL A 68 1.77 5.92 -4.01
CA VAL A 68 2.83 6.65 -4.72
C VAL A 68 3.53 7.66 -3.79
N MET A 69 2.81 8.33 -2.88
CA MET A 69 3.42 9.25 -1.90
C MET A 69 4.47 8.57 -1.01
N TYR A 70 4.34 7.26 -0.79
CA TYR A 70 5.23 6.45 0.03
C TYR A 70 6.11 5.50 -0.80
N GLY A 71 6.13 5.64 -2.13
CA GLY A 71 6.92 4.78 -3.01
C GLY A 71 6.42 3.33 -3.09
N VAL A 72 5.18 3.07 -2.68
CA VAL A 72 4.55 1.74 -2.75
C VAL A 72 3.40 1.74 -3.76
N THR A 73 3.03 0.57 -4.27
CA THR A 73 1.84 0.44 -5.12
C THR A 73 1.04 -0.78 -4.70
N SER A 74 -0.28 -0.66 -4.71
CA SER A 74 -1.20 -1.73 -4.35
C SER A 74 -1.38 -2.68 -5.54
N LYS A 75 -1.12 -3.98 -5.30
CA LYS A 75 -1.47 -5.06 -6.22
C LYS A 75 -2.84 -5.60 -5.84
N ILE A 76 -3.77 -5.70 -6.80
CA ILE A 76 -5.05 -6.35 -6.57
C ILE A 76 -4.81 -7.84 -6.29
N ALA A 77 -5.22 -8.29 -5.10
CA ALA A 77 -5.05 -9.68 -4.67
C ALA A 77 -6.25 -10.56 -5.07
N SER A 78 -7.47 -10.03 -5.00
CA SER A 78 -8.71 -10.72 -5.37
C SER A 78 -9.81 -9.69 -5.67
N THR A 79 -10.78 -10.08 -6.50
CA THR A 79 -11.99 -9.30 -6.79
C THR A 79 -13.21 -10.21 -6.69
N GLU A 80 -14.21 -9.80 -5.92
CA GLU A 80 -15.44 -10.55 -5.71
C GLU A 80 -16.66 -9.70 -6.09
N SER A 81 -17.70 -10.34 -6.64
CA SER A 81 -18.97 -9.67 -6.93
C SER A 81 -19.77 -9.53 -5.64
N VAL A 82 -20.13 -8.30 -5.27
CA VAL A 82 -21.06 -8.03 -4.18
C VAL A 82 -22.46 -7.95 -4.80
N GLN A 83 -23.29 -8.97 -4.56
CA GLN A 83 -24.72 -8.97 -4.91
C GLN A 83 -25.56 -8.53 -3.71
#